data_AF-A0A9E3FD14-F1
#
_entry.id   AF-A0A9E3FD14-F1
#
_cell.length_a   1.000
_cell.length_b   1.000
_cell.length_c   1.000
_cell.angle_alpha   90.00
_cell.angle_beta   90.00
_cell.angle_gamma   90.00
#
_symmetry.space_group_name_H-M   'P 1'
#
loop_
_entity.id
_entity.type
_entity.pdbx_description
1 polymer ?
#
loop_
_entity_poly.entity_id
_entity_poly.type
_entity_poly.pdbx_seq_one_letter_code
_entity_poly.pdbx_strand_id
1 'polypeptide(L)'
;MGRRPRRQQERLAEKLLQIRLALGLSQNEMLRSLGAEEDLYRTNISNYELGEREPPLYVLLGYARLAGVCLDVIVDDELDLPDKLPAKPKHKN
;
A
#
# COMPACT_ATOMS: atom_id res chain seq x y z
N MET A 1 -3.73 29.74 6.02
CA MET A 1 -3.73 29.08 7.33
C MET A 1 -2.60 28.07 7.35
N GLY A 2 -1.57 28.31 8.15
CA GLY A 2 -0.36 27.48 8.19
C GLY A 2 -0.68 26.08 8.71
N ARG A 3 -0.81 25.12 7.81
CA ARG A 3 -0.76 23.70 8.17
C ARG A 3 0.70 23.33 8.23
N ARG A 4 1.21 23.02 9.43
CA ARG A 4 2.39 22.16 9.49
C ARG A 4 2.09 20.94 8.61
N PRO A 5 3.01 20.54 7.71
CA PRO A 5 2.80 19.35 6.91
C PRO A 5 2.42 18.20 7.85
N ARG A 6 1.39 17.43 7.47
CA ARG A 6 1.00 16.24 8.22
C ARG A 6 2.24 15.35 8.32
N ARG A 7 2.46 14.70 9.47
CA ARG A 7 3.47 13.65 9.57
C ARG A 7 3.14 12.59 8.51
N GLN A 8 4.01 12.45 7.53
CA GLN A 8 3.91 11.43 6.49
C GLN A 8 4.81 10.26 6.89
N GLN A 9 4.35 9.05 6.57
CA GLN A 9 5.17 7.86 6.66
C GLN A 9 6.29 7.96 5.61
N GLU A 10 7.53 7.81 6.04
CA GLU A 10 8.69 7.95 5.15
C GLU A 10 8.81 6.74 4.20
N ARG A 11 8.35 5.57 4.62
CA ARG A 11 8.52 4.28 3.91
C ARG A 11 7.26 3.76 3.24
N LEU A 12 6.15 4.50 3.31
CA LEU A 12 4.87 4.03 2.78
C LEU A 12 4.94 3.72 1.27
N ALA A 13 5.47 4.65 0.47
CA ALA A 13 5.56 4.49 -0.98
C ALA A 13 6.40 3.26 -1.38
N GLU A 14 7.55 3.09 -0.73
CA GLU A 14 8.45 1.94 -0.89
C GLU A 14 7.73 0.62 -0.61
N LYS A 15 7.00 0.53 0.50
CA LYS A 15 6.27 -0.67 0.88
C LYS A 15 5.16 -1.02 -0.11
N LEU A 16 4.42 -0.04 -0.61
CA LEU A 16 3.38 -0.28 -1.62
C LEU A 16 3.99 -0.83 -2.93
N LEU A 17 5.11 -0.25 -3.35
CA LEU A 17 5.86 -0.73 -4.52
C LEU A 17 6.36 -2.16 -4.30
N GLN A 18 6.95 -2.44 -3.13
CA GLN A 18 7.45 -3.78 -2.77
C GLN A 18 6.34 -4.82 -2.80
N ILE A 19 5.15 -4.51 -2.25
CA ILE A 19 3.99 -5.40 -2.30
C ILE A 19 3.62 -5.72 -3.74
N ARG A 20 3.45 -4.70 -4.60
CA ARG A 20 3.06 -4.91 -5.99
C ARG A 20 4.06 -5.80 -6.73
N LEU A 21 5.35 -5.51 -6.59
CA LEU A 21 6.42 -6.27 -7.23
C LEU A 21 6.50 -7.71 -6.71
N ALA A 22 6.35 -7.92 -5.41
CA ALA A 22 6.36 -9.26 -4.82
C ALA A 22 5.18 -10.12 -5.28
N LEU A 23 4.03 -9.51 -5.55
CA LEU A 23 2.86 -10.18 -6.14
C LEU A 23 2.99 -10.39 -7.66
N GLY A 24 4.04 -9.88 -8.30
CA GLY A 24 4.26 -10.01 -9.74
C GLY A 24 3.29 -9.20 -10.60
N LEU A 25 2.71 -8.13 -10.06
CA LEU A 25 1.66 -7.36 -10.73
C LEU A 25 2.22 -6.10 -11.42
N SER A 26 1.70 -5.79 -12.60
CA SER A 26 1.78 -4.44 -13.16
C SER A 26 0.91 -3.45 -12.38
N GLN A 27 1.08 -2.14 -12.59
CA GLN A 27 0.23 -1.13 -11.93
C GLN A 27 -1.24 -1.24 -12.34
N ASN A 28 -1.54 -1.67 -13.57
CA ASN A 28 -2.92 -1.92 -14.02
C ASN A 28 -3.51 -3.14 -13.33
N GLU A 29 -2.74 -4.21 -13.20
CA GLU A 29 -3.19 -5.42 -12.49
C GLU A 29 -3.37 -5.14 -11.00
N MET A 30 -2.50 -4.33 -10.40
CA MET A 30 -2.65 -3.88 -9.02
C MET A 30 -3.97 -3.12 -8.82
N LEU A 31 -4.29 -2.18 -9.71
CA LEU A 31 -5.57 -1.45 -9.68
C LEU A 31 -6.78 -2.40 -9.73
N ARG A 32 -6.73 -3.40 -10.61
CA ARG A 32 -7.74 -4.46 -10.73
C ARG A 32 -7.85 -5.30 -9.47
N SER A 33 -6.71 -5.75 -8.92
CA SER A 33 -6.67 -6.55 -7.69
C SER A 33 -7.20 -5.79 -6.47
N LEU A 34 -7.08 -4.46 -6.47
CA LEU A 34 -7.69 -3.59 -5.45
C LEU A 34 -9.20 -3.38 -5.64
N GLY A 35 -9.77 -3.78 -6.79
CA GLY A 35 -11.18 -3.54 -7.12
C GLY A 35 -11.52 -2.04 -7.22
N ALA A 36 -10.56 -1.20 -7.60
CA ALA A 36 -10.68 0.26 -7.54
C ALA A 36 -10.75 0.93 -8.92
N GLU A 37 -11.02 0.17 -9.98
CA GLU A 37 -11.07 0.68 -11.36
C GLU A 37 -12.19 1.72 -11.60
N GLU A 38 -13.22 1.75 -10.75
CA GLU A 38 -14.30 2.75 -10.85
C GLU A 38 -13.90 4.14 -10.32
N ASP A 39 -13.00 4.18 -9.34
CA ASP A 39 -12.65 5.41 -8.60
C ASP A 39 -11.22 5.91 -8.88
N LEU A 40 -10.33 5.03 -9.35
CA LEU A 40 -8.90 5.27 -9.48
C LEU A 40 -8.40 4.86 -10.86
N TYR A 41 -7.29 5.48 -11.26
CA TYR A 41 -6.56 5.16 -12.48
C TYR A 41 -5.19 4.56 -12.16
N ARG A 42 -4.55 3.96 -13.17
CA ARG A 42 -3.17 3.45 -13.06
C ARG A 42 -2.19 4.52 -12.54
N THR A 43 -2.39 5.77 -12.94
CA THR A 43 -1.55 6.90 -12.49
C THR A 43 -1.67 7.13 -10.98
N ASN A 44 -2.83 6.86 -10.36
CA ASN A 44 -2.96 6.89 -8.91
C ASN A 44 -2.02 5.89 -8.25
N ILE A 45 -1.98 4.64 -8.75
CA ILE A 45 -1.05 3.61 -8.26
C ILE A 45 0.40 4.07 -8.38
N SER A 46 0.78 4.63 -9.53
CA SER A 46 2.13 5.17 -9.73
C SER A 46 2.45 6.29 -8.72
N ASN A 47 1.54 7.24 -8.52
CA ASN A 47 1.77 8.36 -7.60
C ASN A 47 1.87 7.90 -6.14
N TYR A 48 1.17 6.83 -5.79
CA TYR A 48 1.28 6.20 -4.47
C TYR A 48 2.66 5.54 -4.27
N GLU A 49 3.11 4.78 -5.26
CA GLU A 49 4.42 4.10 -5.24
C GLU A 49 5.62 5.06 -5.31
N LEU A 50 5.41 6.27 -5.84
CA LEU A 50 6.41 7.35 -5.88
C LEU A 50 6.34 8.28 -4.66
N GLY A 51 5.36 8.12 -3.78
CA GLY A 51 5.15 9.01 -2.63
C GLY A 51 4.65 10.41 -2.98
N GLU A 52 4.27 10.64 -4.23
CA GLU A 52 3.69 11.91 -4.69
C GLU A 52 2.28 12.14 -4.12
N ARG A 53 1.58 11.06 -3.78
CA ARG A 53 0.25 11.11 -3.18
C ARG A 53 0.08 10.05 -2.10
N GLU A 54 -0.58 10.42 -1.01
CA GLU A 54 -1.00 9.47 0.02
C GLU A 54 -2.26 8.72 -0.45
N PRO A 55 -2.28 7.36 -0.43
CA PRO A 55 -3.47 6.60 -0.76
C PRO A 55 -4.55 6.76 0.33
N PRO A 56 -5.83 6.71 -0.04
CA PRO A 56 -6.91 6.65 0.95
C PRO A 56 -6.88 5.33 1.73
N LEU A 57 -7.44 5.32 2.94
CA LEU A 57 -7.39 4.15 3.84
C LEU A 57 -7.91 2.86 3.21
N TYR A 58 -8.98 2.93 2.41
CA TYR A 58 -9.53 1.73 1.74
C TYR A 58 -8.55 1.09 0.77
N VAL A 59 -7.70 1.89 0.11
CA VAL A 59 -6.63 1.39 -0.76
C VAL A 59 -5.56 0.71 0.07
N LEU A 60 -5.10 1.33 1.16
CA LEU A 60 -4.12 0.73 2.07
C LEU A 60 -4.61 -0.60 2.67
N LEU A 61 -5.89 -0.66 3.05
CA LEU A 61 -6.56 -1.89 3.48
C LEU A 61 -6.56 -2.96 2.37
N GLY A 62 -6.76 -2.56 1.11
CA GLY A 62 -6.65 -3.45 -0.06
C GLY A 62 -5.24 -4.02 -0.22
N TYR A 63 -4.21 -3.17 -0.14
CA TYR A 63 -2.80 -3.61 -0.16
C TYR A 63 -2.52 -4.60 0.98
N ALA A 64 -2.95 -4.30 2.21
CA ALA A 64 -2.75 -5.18 3.36
C ALA A 64 -3.38 -6.56 3.15
N ARG A 65 -4.61 -6.61 2.61
CA ARG A 65 -5.32 -7.87 2.30
C ARG A 65 -4.62 -8.67 1.20
N LEU A 66 -4.19 -8.02 0.11
CA LEU A 66 -3.47 -8.67 -0.98
C LEU A 66 -2.10 -9.19 -0.55
N ALA A 67 -1.39 -8.42 0.28
CA ALA A 67 -0.11 -8.80 0.86
C ALA A 67 -0.25 -9.84 1.98
N GLY A 68 -1.44 -10.04 2.54
CA GLY A 68 -1.63 -10.93 3.69
C GLY A 68 -0.89 -10.44 4.93
N VAL A 69 -0.89 -9.13 5.18
CA VAL A 69 -0.28 -8.51 6.37
C VAL A 69 -1.29 -7.66 7.11
N CYS A 70 -1.01 -7.34 8.37
CA CYS A 70 -1.77 -6.35 9.10
C CYS A 70 -1.45 -4.93 8.57
N LEU A 71 -2.41 -4.00 8.68
CA LEU A 71 -2.27 -2.65 8.09
C LEU A 71 -1.12 -1.85 8.72
N ASP A 72 -0.87 -2.04 10.01
CA ASP A 72 0.25 -1.44 10.76
C ASP A 72 1.60 -1.76 10.11
N VAL A 73 1.81 -2.97 9.59
CA VAL A 73 3.03 -3.34 8.85
C VAL A 73 3.29 -2.40 7.65
N ILE A 74 2.23 -1.88 7.02
CA ILE A 74 2.34 -0.95 5.89
C ILE A 74 2.59 0.49 6.36
N VAL A 75 1.93 0.94 7.43
CA VAL A 75 1.90 2.36 7.83
C VAL A 75 2.84 2.73 8.97
N ASP A 76 3.50 1.76 9.60
CA ASP A 76 4.53 1.98 10.63
C ASP A 76 5.92 1.91 10.00
N ASP A 77 6.69 3.01 10.01
CA ASP A 77 8.02 3.08 9.40
C ASP A 77 9.05 2.15 10.08
N GLU A 78 8.81 1.75 11.33
CA GLU A 78 9.69 0.87 12.10
C GLU A 78 9.50 -0.62 11.76
N LEU A 79 8.45 -0.98 11.02
CA LEU A 79 8.16 -2.36 10.62
C LEU A 79 8.61 -2.62 9.19
N ASP A 80 9.12 -3.83 8.93
CA ASP A 80 9.40 -4.30 7.58
C ASP A 80 8.30 -5.22 7.07
N LEU A 81 8.11 -5.23 5.75
CA LEU A 81 7.30 -6.26 5.10
C LEU A 81 7.99 -7.62 5.23
N PRO A 82 7.24 -8.72 5.34
CA PRO A 82 7.83 -10.06 5.39
C PRO A 82 8.52 -10.39 4.06
N ASP A 83 9.56 -11.22 4.12
CA ASP A 83 10.38 -11.61 2.96
C ASP A 83 9.59 -12.27 1.82
N LYS A 84 8.41 -12.83 2.12
CA LYS A 84 7.53 -13.50 1.16
C LYS A 84 6.10 -13.01 1.29
N LEU A 85 5.52 -12.63 0.16
CA LEU A 85 4.14 -12.20 0.01
C LEU A 85 3.41 -13.10 -1.01
N PRO A 86 2.10 -13.37 -0.83
CA PRO A 86 1.30 -12.98 0.32
C PRO A 86 1.69 -13.77 1.58
N ALA A 87 1.70 -13.10 2.73
CA ALA A 87 1.90 -13.73 4.02
C ALA A 87 0.56 -14.27 4.57
N LYS A 88 0.62 -14.94 5.73
CA LYS A 88 -0.56 -15.31 6.51
C LYS A 88 -0.56 -14.48 7.78
N PRO A 89 -1.36 -13.40 7.87
CA PRO A 89 -1.36 -12.56 9.05
C PRO A 89 -1.94 -13.38 10.20
N LYS A 90 -1.20 -13.46 11.32
CA LYS A 90 -1.72 -14.06 12.55
C LYS A 90 -2.67 -13.05 13.20
N HIS A 91 -3.89 -12.93 12.69
CA HIS A 91 -4.93 -12.23 13.42
C HIS A 91 -5.22 -13.05 14.68
N LYS A 92 -4.85 -12.51 15.86
CA LYS A 92 -5.42 -13.00 17.12
C LYS A 92 -6.87 -12.53 17.13
N ASN A 93 -7.80 -13.47 16.92
CA ASN A 93 -9.20 -13.25 17.31
C ASN A 93 -9.30 -13.23 18.84
#